data_AF-A0A3B9PTZ5-F1
#
_entry.id   AF-A0A3B9PTZ5-F1
#
_cell.length_a   1.000
_cell.length_b   1.000
_cell.length_c   1.000
_cell.angle_alpha   90.00
_cell.angle_beta   90.00
_cell.angle_gamma   90.00
#
_symmetry.space_group_name_H-M   'P 1'
#
loop_
_entity.id
_entity.type
_entity.pdbx_description
1 polymer ?
#
loop_
_entity_poly.entity_id
_entity_poly.type
_entity_poly.pdbx_seq_one_letter_code
_entity_poly.pdbx_strand_id
1 'polypeptide(L)'
;NFRLLCGAAVSVPRDDEGNIKRDSLIDHVGEMLDQGLNLVAVSTAHGHTKGVGDAVKALRKAFPELPIMAGNVTTAEGVEFLGNAGANIIKIGQGPGSICTTRIVAGVGTPQMTALFAASMSKSKAGVTLLADGGINKSGDIVKALTLADGVICGGLLAGCREAPGAIVEIEGKYYKQYRGMGSMEAMRDGSAARYGHRQKDLRGKSAPEGIEALKEVSGSLREVLENLAGGIRAGLGYLGSADLSDLAKNARYVRVTPAGQKESAPHDVVEIKRSDLNRS
;
A
#
# COMPACT_ATOMS: atom_id res chain seq x y z
N ASN A 1 -20.17 -14.70 17.82
CA ASN A 1 -19.78 -13.29 18.02
C ASN A 1 -19.33 -12.70 16.70
N PHE A 2 -20.22 -11.99 16.00
CA PHE A 2 -19.86 -11.26 14.77
C PHE A 2 -19.07 -10.01 15.16
N ARG A 3 -17.81 -9.91 14.72
CA ARG A 3 -16.94 -8.76 14.97
C ARG A 3 -16.26 -8.36 13.66
N LEU A 4 -16.19 -7.06 13.40
CA LEU A 4 -15.46 -6.54 12.24
C LEU A 4 -13.95 -6.79 12.40
N LEU A 5 -13.29 -7.13 11.30
CA LEU A 5 -11.84 -7.30 11.28
C LEU A 5 -11.15 -5.93 11.36
N CYS A 6 -10.10 -5.84 12.18
CA CYS A 6 -9.27 -4.66 12.34
C CYS A 6 -7.79 -5.00 12.17
N GLY A 7 -7.07 -4.20 11.39
CA GLY A 7 -5.61 -4.28 11.27
C GLY A 7 -4.96 -2.94 11.58
N ALA A 8 -3.75 -2.97 12.13
CA ALA A 8 -3.01 -1.76 12.51
C ALA A 8 -1.56 -1.83 12.03
N ALA A 9 -1.04 -0.70 11.56
CA ALA A 9 0.38 -0.55 11.25
C ALA A 9 1.16 -0.10 12.48
N VAL A 10 2.35 -0.69 12.69
CA VAL A 10 3.23 -0.35 13.80
C VAL A 10 4.61 0.10 13.31
N SER A 11 5.20 1.03 14.06
CA SER A 11 6.60 1.38 13.91
C SER A 11 7.48 0.39 14.68
N VAL A 12 8.71 0.17 14.23
CA VAL A 12 9.69 -0.64 14.96
C VAL A 12 10.49 0.29 15.88
N PRO A 13 10.23 0.32 17.21
CA PRO A 13 10.91 1.22 18.11
C PRO A 13 12.39 0.84 18.23
N ARG A 14 13.26 1.84 18.29
CA ARG A 14 14.71 1.67 18.43
C ARG A 14 15.26 2.47 19.60
N ASP A 15 16.32 1.98 20.20
CA ASP A 15 17.14 2.74 21.16
C ASP A 15 18.14 3.66 20.45
N ASP A 16 18.95 4.38 21.23
CA ASP A 16 19.93 5.33 20.70
C ASP A 16 21.09 4.64 19.96
N GLU A 17 21.30 3.35 20.21
CA GLU A 17 22.29 2.49 19.54
C GLU A 17 21.72 1.88 18.25
N GLY A 18 20.42 2.08 17.98
CA GLY A 18 19.73 1.57 16.81
C GLY A 18 19.24 0.12 16.96
N ASN A 19 19.38 -0.48 18.14
CA ASN A 19 18.81 -1.79 18.43
C ASN A 19 17.29 -1.67 18.63
N ILE A 20 16.58 -2.76 18.36
CA ILE A 20 15.12 -2.78 18.49
C ILE A 20 14.74 -2.88 19.96
N LYS A 21 13.83 -2.02 20.41
CA LYS A 21 13.18 -2.14 21.73
C LYS A 21 12.09 -3.22 21.66
N ARG A 22 12.50 -4.48 21.71
CA ARG A 22 11.64 -5.65 21.48
C ARG A 22 10.45 -5.70 22.44
N ASP A 23 10.69 -5.53 23.73
CA ASP A 23 9.64 -5.62 24.75
C ASP A 23 8.58 -4.54 24.52
N SER A 24 8.99 -3.29 24.29
CA SER A 24 8.07 -2.21 23.94
C SER A 24 7.23 -2.47 22.68
N LEU A 25 7.81 -3.12 21.66
CA LEU A 25 7.06 -3.51 20.47
C LEU A 25 6.03 -4.60 20.78
N ILE A 26 6.44 -5.61 21.55
CA ILE A 26 5.59 -6.74 21.93
C ILE A 26 4.44 -6.26 22.82
N ASP A 27 4.73 -5.48 23.85
CA ASP A 27 3.74 -4.93 24.78
C ASP A 27 2.69 -4.11 24.04
N HIS A 28 3.13 -3.19 23.16
CA HIS A 28 2.22 -2.36 22.39
C HIS A 28 1.30 -3.17 21.45
N VAL A 29 1.83 -4.23 20.82
CA VAL A 29 1.01 -5.13 19.99
C VAL A 29 0.09 -5.99 20.86
N GLY A 30 0.54 -6.43 22.03
CA GLY A 30 -0.26 -7.14 23.03
C GLY A 30 -1.47 -6.32 23.49
N GLU A 31 -1.27 -5.05 23.84
CA GLU A 31 -2.36 -4.14 24.21
C GLU A 31 -3.40 -4.00 23.08
N MET A 32 -2.96 -3.87 21.83
CA MET A 32 -3.88 -3.82 20.69
C MET A 32 -4.61 -5.15 20.46
N LEU A 33 -3.94 -6.29 20.68
CA LEU A 33 -4.56 -7.62 20.63
C LEU A 33 -5.64 -7.77 21.69
N ASP A 34 -5.42 -7.25 22.90
CA ASP A 34 -6.43 -7.25 23.97
C ASP A 34 -7.65 -6.39 23.58
N GLN A 35 -7.43 -5.32 22.80
CA GLN A 35 -8.49 -4.55 22.18
C GLN A 35 -9.08 -5.22 20.93
N GLY A 36 -8.58 -6.40 20.54
CA GLY A 36 -9.03 -7.28 19.45
C GLY A 36 -8.58 -6.89 18.05
N LEU A 37 -7.32 -6.49 17.93
CA LEU A 37 -6.58 -6.48 16.67
C LEU A 37 -6.58 -7.87 16.01
N ASN A 38 -6.77 -7.93 14.69
CA ASN A 38 -6.74 -9.16 13.91
C ASN A 38 -5.50 -9.30 13.01
N LEU A 39 -4.78 -8.20 12.76
CA LEU A 39 -3.59 -8.17 11.93
C LEU A 39 -2.67 -7.04 12.34
N VAL A 40 -1.37 -7.31 12.46
CA VAL A 40 -0.36 -6.27 12.64
C VAL A 40 0.47 -6.09 11.37
N ALA A 41 0.72 -4.84 10.98
CA ALA A 41 1.54 -4.50 9.82
C ALA A 41 2.83 -3.80 10.22
N VAL A 42 3.98 -4.49 10.08
CA VAL A 42 5.30 -3.89 10.19
C VAL A 42 5.64 -3.24 8.84
N SER A 43 5.28 -1.96 8.68
CA SER A 43 5.42 -1.23 7.42
C SER A 43 6.46 -0.11 7.47
N THR A 44 7.59 -0.35 6.81
CA THR A 44 8.68 0.61 6.62
C THR A 44 8.86 0.94 5.13
N ALA A 45 9.66 1.97 4.83
CA ALA A 45 10.03 2.30 3.46
C ALA A 45 10.82 1.18 2.77
N HIS A 46 11.67 0.48 3.54
CA HIS A 46 12.46 -0.66 3.05
C HIS A 46 12.43 -1.83 4.05
N GLY A 47 11.64 -2.86 3.70
CA GLY A 47 11.38 -4.03 4.53
C GLY A 47 12.51 -5.09 4.50
N HIS A 48 13.34 -5.09 3.45
CA HIS A 48 14.44 -6.05 3.32
C HIS A 48 15.67 -5.62 4.15
N THR A 49 15.46 -5.45 5.45
CA THR A 49 16.50 -5.01 6.40
C THR A 49 16.50 -5.89 7.64
N LYS A 50 17.69 -6.11 8.22
CA LYS A 50 17.87 -6.92 9.44
C LYS A 50 16.90 -6.50 10.55
N GLY A 51 16.74 -5.20 10.78
CA GLY A 51 15.89 -4.70 11.85
C GLY A 51 14.39 -5.01 11.64
N VAL A 52 13.90 -4.95 10.40
CA VAL A 52 12.50 -5.33 10.13
C VAL A 52 12.33 -6.84 10.30
N GLY A 53 13.26 -7.64 9.79
CA GLY A 53 13.22 -9.10 9.98
C GLY A 53 13.26 -9.51 11.45
N ASP A 54 14.11 -8.87 12.25
CA ASP A 54 14.20 -9.12 13.70
C ASP A 54 12.90 -8.73 14.43
N ALA A 55 12.24 -7.64 14.03
CA ALA A 55 10.94 -7.24 14.57
C ALA A 55 9.84 -8.26 14.23
N VAL A 56 9.76 -8.69 12.97
CA VAL A 56 8.79 -9.72 12.53
C VAL A 56 9.02 -11.04 13.28
N LYS A 57 10.27 -11.47 13.45
CA LYS A 57 10.62 -12.66 14.24
C LYS A 57 10.19 -12.54 15.70
N ALA A 58 10.41 -11.38 16.32
CA ALA A 58 10.01 -11.14 17.69
C ALA A 58 8.49 -11.22 17.85
N LEU A 59 7.73 -10.58 16.95
CA LEU A 59 6.27 -10.63 16.94
C LEU A 59 5.73 -12.03 16.68
N ARG A 60 6.27 -12.78 15.71
CA ARG A 60 5.86 -14.17 15.45
C ARG A 60 6.11 -15.06 16.66
N LYS A 61 7.25 -14.88 17.36
CA LYS A 61 7.56 -15.64 18.57
C LYS A 61 6.59 -15.34 19.71
N ALA A 62 6.25 -14.06 19.92
CA ALA A 62 5.35 -13.63 20.99
C ALA A 62 3.87 -13.96 20.69
N PHE A 63 3.46 -13.87 19.42
CA PHE A 63 2.09 -14.05 18.98
C PHE A 63 2.01 -15.06 17.81
N PRO A 64 2.13 -16.38 18.08
CA PRO A 64 2.22 -17.41 17.04
C PRO A 64 1.06 -17.48 16.07
N GLU A 65 -0.13 -17.07 16.50
CA GLU A 65 -1.37 -17.12 15.69
C GLU A 65 -1.73 -15.79 15.04
N LEU A 66 -1.08 -14.68 15.42
CA LEU A 66 -1.40 -13.36 14.85
C LEU A 66 -0.96 -13.30 13.38
N PRO A 67 -1.85 -12.93 12.44
CA PRO A 67 -1.44 -12.56 11.10
C PRO A 67 -0.50 -11.35 11.11
N ILE A 68 0.69 -11.51 10.53
CA ILE A 68 1.69 -10.45 10.41
C ILE A 68 1.84 -10.07 8.93
N MET A 69 1.58 -8.80 8.63
CA MET A 69 1.96 -8.18 7.37
C MET A 69 3.33 -7.49 7.53
N ALA A 70 4.21 -7.64 6.55
CA ALA A 70 5.50 -6.96 6.55
C ALA A 70 5.85 -6.38 5.18
N GLY A 71 6.55 -5.26 5.17
CA GLY A 71 7.00 -4.61 3.94
C GLY A 71 7.58 -3.21 4.17
N ASN A 72 7.91 -2.47 3.12
CA ASN A 72 7.71 -2.85 1.72
C ASN A 72 8.94 -3.51 1.09
N VAL A 73 8.71 -4.43 0.17
CA VAL A 73 9.76 -5.03 -0.67
C VAL A 73 9.35 -4.99 -2.14
N THR A 74 10.31 -5.16 -3.04
CA THR A 74 10.08 -5.17 -4.51
C THR A 74 10.79 -6.32 -5.22
N THR A 75 11.38 -7.26 -4.47
CA THR A 75 12.18 -8.37 -5.01
C THR A 75 11.77 -9.70 -4.40
N ALA A 76 12.12 -10.80 -5.07
CA ALA A 76 11.86 -12.17 -4.64
C ALA A 76 12.57 -12.48 -3.31
N GLU A 77 13.83 -12.03 -3.17
CA GLU A 77 14.64 -12.21 -1.97
C GLU A 77 14.05 -11.48 -0.77
N GLY A 78 13.48 -10.28 -0.97
CA GLY A 78 12.78 -9.55 0.08
C GLY A 78 11.53 -10.28 0.57
N VAL A 79 10.81 -10.95 -0.34
CA VAL A 79 9.66 -11.81 0.00
C VAL A 79 10.13 -13.00 0.84
N GLU A 80 11.16 -13.73 0.40
CA GLU A 80 11.71 -14.86 1.16
C GLU A 80 12.24 -14.43 2.52
N PHE A 81 12.96 -13.31 2.59
CA PHE A 81 13.51 -12.78 3.83
C PHE A 81 12.42 -12.53 4.88
N LEU A 82 11.33 -11.85 4.49
CA LEU A 82 10.23 -11.53 5.41
C LEU A 82 9.34 -12.74 5.70
N GLY A 83 9.11 -13.62 4.72
CA GLY A 83 8.39 -14.88 4.92
C GLY A 83 9.12 -15.78 5.92
N ASN A 84 10.43 -15.96 5.75
CA ASN A 84 11.29 -16.72 6.67
C ASN A 84 11.40 -16.06 8.06
N ALA A 85 11.17 -14.75 8.16
CA ALA A 85 11.07 -14.06 9.44
C ALA A 85 9.74 -14.34 10.16
N GLY A 86 8.72 -14.84 9.47
CA GLY A 86 7.42 -15.21 10.03
C GLY A 86 6.25 -14.32 9.61
N ALA A 87 6.41 -13.48 8.58
CA ALA A 87 5.29 -12.73 8.01
C ALA A 87 4.39 -13.65 7.16
N ASN A 88 3.07 -13.45 7.23
CA ASN A 88 2.09 -14.17 6.40
C ASN A 88 1.76 -13.42 5.11
N ILE A 89 1.83 -12.09 5.16
CA ILE A 89 1.43 -11.19 4.08
C ILE A 89 2.59 -10.25 3.78
N ILE A 90 3.04 -10.18 2.54
CA ILE A 90 4.12 -9.30 2.13
C ILE A 90 3.55 -8.14 1.31
N LYS A 91 3.85 -6.91 1.76
CA LYS A 91 3.42 -5.68 1.09
C LYS A 91 4.43 -5.29 0.01
N ILE A 92 3.98 -5.25 -1.23
CA ILE A 92 4.83 -5.04 -2.42
C ILE A 92 4.67 -3.64 -2.98
N GLY A 93 5.78 -2.91 -3.07
CA GLY A 93 5.84 -1.61 -3.76
C GLY A 93 6.76 -0.61 -3.08
N GLN A 94 7.66 0.00 -3.85
CA GLN A 94 8.54 1.07 -3.37
C GLN A 94 8.56 2.22 -4.39
N GLY A 95 8.03 3.37 -3.97
CA GLY A 95 7.85 4.53 -4.83
C GLY A 95 6.68 4.58 -5.84
N PRO A 96 5.72 3.64 -5.93
CA PRO A 96 4.63 3.74 -6.92
C PRO A 96 3.47 4.64 -6.46
N GLY A 97 3.40 5.01 -5.18
CA GLY A 97 2.29 5.79 -4.62
C GLY A 97 2.17 7.18 -5.25
N SER A 98 0.94 7.67 -5.45
CA SER A 98 0.65 8.95 -6.13
C SER A 98 1.26 10.19 -5.49
N ILE A 99 1.63 10.11 -4.21
CA ILE A 99 2.22 11.19 -3.41
C ILE A 99 3.63 10.85 -2.92
N CYS A 100 4.23 9.78 -3.44
CA CYS A 100 5.56 9.33 -3.05
C CYS A 100 6.59 9.89 -4.03
N THR A 101 7.68 10.42 -3.49
CA THR A 101 8.80 10.97 -4.26
C THR A 101 10.07 10.16 -4.11
N THR A 102 10.06 9.03 -3.40
CA THR A 102 11.21 8.14 -3.14
C THR A 102 12.05 7.86 -4.39
N ARG A 103 11.43 7.57 -5.55
CA ARG A 103 12.19 7.30 -6.79
C ARG A 103 12.97 8.51 -7.29
N ILE A 104 12.43 9.70 -7.10
CA ILE A 104 13.05 10.95 -7.54
C ILE A 104 14.09 11.43 -6.53
N VAL A 105 13.76 11.34 -5.24
CA VAL A 105 14.59 11.87 -4.14
C VAL A 105 15.73 10.92 -3.78
N ALA A 106 15.45 9.63 -3.60
CA ALA A 106 16.43 8.63 -3.21
C ALA A 106 17.02 7.85 -4.40
N GLY A 107 16.42 7.96 -5.59
CA GLY A 107 16.86 7.20 -6.78
C GLY A 107 16.52 5.71 -6.73
N VAL A 108 15.69 5.27 -5.77
CA VAL A 108 15.39 3.85 -5.53
C VAL A 108 13.91 3.55 -5.77
N GLY A 109 13.62 2.46 -6.47
CA GLY A 109 12.29 1.88 -6.59
C GLY A 109 12.15 1.01 -7.82
N THR A 110 11.03 0.29 -7.93
CA THR A 110 10.78 -0.65 -9.02
C THR A 110 9.39 -0.42 -9.59
N PRO A 111 9.19 -0.31 -10.93
CA PRO A 111 7.86 -0.23 -11.53
C PRO A 111 6.93 -1.31 -10.99
N GLN A 112 5.68 -0.95 -10.66
CA GLN A 112 4.86 -1.77 -9.76
C GLN A 112 4.53 -3.15 -10.31
N MET A 113 4.16 -3.26 -11.59
CA MET A 113 3.92 -4.57 -12.23
C MET A 113 5.18 -5.44 -12.27
N THR A 114 6.36 -4.83 -12.47
CA THR A 114 7.65 -5.54 -12.41
C THR A 114 7.95 -6.01 -10.98
N ALA A 115 7.69 -5.17 -9.98
CA ALA A 115 7.88 -5.53 -8.57
C ALA A 115 6.97 -6.69 -8.16
N LEU A 116 5.70 -6.66 -8.58
CA LEU A 116 4.74 -7.75 -8.35
C LEU A 116 5.19 -9.04 -9.03
N PHE A 117 5.63 -8.96 -10.30
CA PHE A 117 6.16 -10.12 -11.01
C PHE A 117 7.36 -10.72 -10.29
N ALA A 118 8.37 -9.91 -9.96
CA ALA A 118 9.55 -10.37 -9.24
C ALA A 118 9.20 -10.98 -7.88
N ALA A 119 8.34 -10.33 -7.09
CA ALA A 119 7.87 -10.84 -5.80
C ALA A 119 7.10 -12.17 -5.93
N SER A 120 6.29 -12.32 -6.98
CA SER A 120 5.48 -13.53 -7.22
C SER A 120 6.32 -14.79 -7.40
N MET A 121 7.56 -14.66 -7.88
CA MET A 121 8.48 -15.78 -8.10
C MET A 121 8.81 -16.56 -6.82
N SER A 122 8.80 -15.90 -5.66
CA SER A 122 9.10 -16.53 -4.36
C SER A 122 7.86 -16.73 -3.48
N LYS A 123 6.68 -16.30 -3.92
CA LYS A 123 5.44 -16.37 -3.14
C LYS A 123 5.14 -17.78 -2.62
N SER A 124 5.09 -18.77 -3.51
CA SER A 124 4.75 -20.15 -3.16
C SER A 124 5.82 -20.81 -2.29
N LYS A 125 7.11 -20.56 -2.59
CA LYS A 125 8.24 -21.08 -1.82
C LYS A 125 8.27 -20.52 -0.40
N ALA A 126 7.93 -19.24 -0.23
CA ALA A 126 7.86 -18.58 1.07
C ALA A 126 6.56 -18.89 1.83
N GLY A 127 5.53 -19.46 1.18
CA GLY A 127 4.25 -19.77 1.81
C GLY A 127 3.48 -18.52 2.25
N VAL A 128 3.61 -17.41 1.51
CA VAL A 128 3.01 -16.12 1.86
C VAL A 128 1.99 -15.65 0.83
N THR A 129 1.21 -14.64 1.22
CA THR A 129 0.36 -13.87 0.30
C THR A 129 1.01 -12.52 -0.02
N LEU A 130 0.66 -11.95 -1.17
CA LEU A 130 1.21 -10.67 -1.65
C LEU A 130 0.10 -9.63 -1.74
N LEU A 131 0.36 -8.42 -1.25
CA LEU A 131 -0.50 -7.25 -1.46
C LEU A 131 0.21 -6.20 -2.31
N ALA A 132 -0.44 -5.75 -3.38
CA ALA A 132 0.04 -4.65 -4.19
C ALA A 132 -0.25 -3.30 -3.52
N ASP A 133 0.78 -2.55 -3.17
CA ASP A 133 0.67 -1.26 -2.48
C ASP A 133 1.19 -0.09 -3.33
N GLY A 134 0.25 0.73 -3.79
CA GLY A 134 0.49 1.96 -4.53
C GLY A 134 0.53 1.80 -6.05
N GLY A 135 0.41 2.93 -6.76
CA GLY A 135 0.37 3.01 -8.23
C GLY A 135 -0.97 2.65 -8.88
N ILE A 136 -1.98 2.33 -8.06
CA ILE A 136 -3.32 2.01 -8.53
C ILE A 136 -4.16 3.28 -8.54
N ASN A 137 -4.60 3.66 -9.74
CA ASN A 137 -5.50 4.79 -9.92
C ASN A 137 -6.90 4.31 -10.25
N LYS A 138 -7.07 3.37 -11.18
CA LYS A 138 -8.39 2.88 -11.62
C LYS A 138 -8.65 1.40 -11.35
N SER A 139 -9.91 0.99 -11.45
CA SER A 139 -10.33 -0.41 -11.33
C SER A 139 -9.57 -1.36 -12.28
N GLY A 140 -9.30 -0.94 -13.51
CA GLY A 140 -8.48 -1.72 -14.45
C GLY A 140 -7.04 -1.96 -14.00
N ASP A 141 -6.47 -1.06 -13.19
CA ASP A 141 -5.14 -1.28 -12.59
C ASP A 141 -5.22 -2.26 -11.41
N ILE A 142 -6.35 -2.30 -10.68
CA ILE A 142 -6.62 -3.35 -9.69
C ILE A 142 -6.67 -4.72 -10.37
N VAL A 143 -7.38 -4.85 -11.49
CA VAL A 143 -7.44 -6.11 -12.26
C VAL A 143 -6.03 -6.56 -12.65
N LYS A 144 -5.20 -5.66 -13.21
CA LYS A 144 -3.80 -5.96 -13.55
C LYS A 144 -2.94 -6.31 -12.34
N ALA A 145 -3.19 -5.73 -11.17
CA ALA A 145 -2.42 -6.07 -9.97
C ALA A 145 -2.80 -7.46 -9.44
N LEU A 146 -4.09 -7.79 -9.45
CA LEU A 146 -4.64 -9.05 -8.93
C LEU A 146 -4.26 -10.29 -9.75
N THR A 147 -3.75 -10.12 -10.96
CA THR A 147 -3.16 -11.24 -11.71
C THR A 147 -1.82 -11.72 -11.11
N LEU A 148 -1.17 -10.90 -10.26
CA LEU A 148 0.13 -11.21 -9.63
C LEU A 148 0.11 -11.08 -8.09
N ALA A 149 -0.99 -10.62 -7.51
CA ALA A 149 -1.16 -10.37 -6.07
C ALA A 149 -2.50 -10.92 -5.56
N ASP A 150 -2.63 -11.12 -4.25
CA ASP A 150 -3.84 -11.62 -3.60
C ASP A 150 -4.81 -10.50 -3.20
N GLY A 151 -4.34 -9.25 -3.23
CA GLY A 151 -5.11 -8.08 -2.86
C GLY A 151 -4.35 -6.79 -3.15
N VAL A 152 -5.03 -5.67 -2.93
CA VAL A 152 -4.50 -4.33 -3.22
C VAL A 152 -4.70 -3.41 -2.02
N ILE A 153 -3.76 -2.48 -1.82
CA ILE A 153 -3.84 -1.39 -0.86
C ILE A 153 -4.00 -0.08 -1.62
N CYS A 154 -5.09 0.63 -1.32
CA CYS A 154 -5.52 1.81 -2.04
C CYS A 154 -5.48 3.05 -1.13
N GLY A 155 -4.53 3.95 -1.38
CA GLY A 155 -4.47 5.25 -0.72
C GLY A 155 -5.30 6.31 -1.46
N GLY A 156 -4.74 6.84 -2.56
CA GLY A 156 -5.30 8.00 -3.28
C GLY A 156 -6.70 7.78 -3.86
N LEU A 157 -7.07 6.53 -4.14
CA LEU A 157 -8.41 6.11 -4.53
C LEU A 157 -9.47 6.37 -3.46
N LEU A 158 -9.10 6.23 -2.19
CA LEU A 158 -10.01 6.32 -1.04
C LEU A 158 -9.87 7.64 -0.29
N ALA A 159 -8.80 8.40 -0.53
CA ALA A 159 -8.48 9.63 0.20
C ALA A 159 -9.55 10.74 0.10
N GLY A 160 -10.34 10.75 -0.97
CA GLY A 160 -11.45 11.69 -1.14
C GLY A 160 -12.74 11.28 -0.42
N CYS A 161 -12.86 10.04 0.03
CA CYS A 161 -14.08 9.49 0.60
C CYS A 161 -14.46 10.21 1.90
N ARG A 162 -15.76 10.29 2.19
CA ARG A 162 -16.26 10.96 3.41
C ARG A 162 -15.65 10.42 4.69
N GLU A 163 -15.39 9.11 4.73
CA GLU A 163 -14.85 8.35 5.84
C GLU A 163 -13.33 8.54 6.01
N ALA A 164 -12.62 9.02 4.98
CA ALA A 164 -11.19 9.30 5.09
C ALA A 164 -10.94 10.48 6.05
N PRO A 165 -9.90 10.42 6.90
CA PRO A 165 -9.54 11.55 7.76
C PRO A 165 -8.99 12.72 6.93
N GLY A 166 -8.95 13.91 7.52
CA GLY A 166 -8.38 15.12 6.90
C GLY A 166 -9.38 16.25 6.77
N ALA A 167 -8.88 17.49 6.81
CA ALA A 167 -9.71 18.68 6.66
C ALA A 167 -10.24 18.82 5.22
N ILE A 168 -11.46 19.34 5.08
CA ILE A 168 -12.05 19.71 3.80
C ILE A 168 -11.77 21.19 3.56
N VAL A 169 -11.30 21.52 2.35
CA VAL A 169 -11.01 22.89 1.90
C VAL A 169 -11.81 23.14 0.61
N GLU A 170 -12.41 24.32 0.52
CA GLU A 170 -13.07 24.79 -0.71
C GLU A 170 -12.09 25.63 -1.53
N ILE A 171 -11.94 25.31 -2.81
CA ILE A 171 -11.14 26.08 -3.78
C ILE A 171 -11.99 26.24 -5.04
N GLU A 172 -12.34 27.49 -5.36
CA GLU A 172 -13.11 27.86 -6.56
C GLU A 172 -14.42 27.05 -6.71
N GLY A 173 -15.17 26.89 -5.61
CA GLY A 173 -16.45 26.16 -5.59
C GLY A 173 -16.32 24.63 -5.65
N LYS A 174 -15.10 24.09 -5.55
CA LYS A 174 -14.85 22.64 -5.44
C LYS A 174 -14.30 22.29 -4.06
N TYR A 175 -14.72 21.15 -3.54
CA TYR A 175 -14.29 20.66 -2.24
C TYR A 175 -13.18 19.62 -2.37
N TYR A 176 -12.14 19.77 -1.56
CA TYR A 176 -10.98 18.87 -1.51
C TYR A 176 -10.68 18.44 -0.09
N LYS A 177 -10.17 17.22 0.09
CA LYS A 177 -9.58 16.72 1.33
C LYS A 177 -8.05 16.77 1.28
N GLN A 178 -7.45 17.09 2.41
CA GLN A 178 -6.00 16.96 2.59
C GLN A 178 -5.57 15.49 2.49
N TYR A 179 -4.56 15.22 1.66
CA TYR A 179 -3.99 13.89 1.45
C TYR A 179 -2.47 14.01 1.45
N ARG A 180 -1.79 13.35 2.38
CA ARG A 180 -0.34 13.51 2.59
C ARG A 180 0.41 12.20 2.66
N GLY A 181 1.64 12.22 2.15
CA GLY A 181 2.52 11.07 2.14
C GLY A 181 3.09 10.89 3.53
N MET A 182 3.22 9.66 4.01
CA MET A 182 3.85 9.44 5.31
C MET A 182 5.34 9.82 5.32
N GLY A 183 5.96 10.05 4.15
CA GLY A 183 7.30 10.63 4.03
C GLY A 183 7.31 12.14 3.82
N SER A 184 6.16 12.83 3.91
CA SER A 184 6.09 14.29 3.87
C SER A 184 6.62 14.91 5.15
N MET A 185 7.03 16.17 5.09
CA MET A 185 7.59 16.86 6.25
C MET A 185 6.60 16.94 7.42
N GLU A 186 5.33 17.24 7.17
CA GLU A 186 4.34 17.28 8.26
C GLU A 186 4.06 15.91 8.85
N ALA A 187 3.84 14.88 8.01
CA ALA A 187 3.59 13.54 8.52
C ALA A 187 4.77 13.05 9.37
N MET A 188 6.01 13.35 8.95
CA MET A 188 7.21 12.96 9.69
C MET A 188 7.33 13.70 11.03
N ARG A 189 6.94 14.98 11.10
CA ARG A 189 6.86 15.72 12.37
C ARG A 189 5.84 15.10 13.33
N ASP A 190 4.73 14.61 12.78
CA ASP A 190 3.65 13.93 13.52
C ASP A 190 3.95 12.46 13.88
N GLY A 191 5.16 11.97 13.58
CA GLY A 191 5.66 10.68 14.08
C GLY A 191 5.90 9.59 13.05
N SER A 192 5.66 9.85 11.75
CA SER A 192 5.93 8.84 10.70
C SER A 192 7.42 8.68 10.35
N ALA A 193 8.29 9.56 10.86
CA ALA A 193 9.72 9.61 10.57
C ALA A 193 10.43 8.26 10.75
N ALA A 194 10.05 7.50 11.77
CA ALA A 194 10.63 6.19 12.09
C ALA A 194 10.48 5.17 10.93
N ARG A 195 9.42 5.30 10.12
CA ARG A 195 9.19 4.42 8.95
C ARG A 195 10.21 4.63 7.84
N TYR A 196 10.87 5.79 7.81
CA TYR A 196 11.87 6.21 6.84
C TYR A 196 13.29 6.21 7.45
N GLY A 197 13.47 5.61 8.64
CA GLY A 197 14.77 5.53 9.30
C GLY A 197 15.25 6.86 9.91
N HIS A 198 14.35 7.82 10.09
CA HIS A 198 14.66 9.11 10.70
C HIS A 198 14.18 9.19 12.16
N ARG A 199 14.94 9.87 13.02
CA ARG A 199 14.49 10.26 14.35
C ARG A 199 13.86 11.65 14.29
N GLN A 200 12.92 11.94 15.18
CA GLN A 200 12.24 13.24 15.23
C GLN A 200 13.22 14.41 15.40
N LYS A 201 14.31 14.20 16.16
CA LYS A 201 15.41 15.18 16.35
C LYS A 201 16.23 15.46 15.07
N ASP A 202 16.26 14.54 14.11
CA ASP A 202 17.06 14.64 12.88
C ASP A 202 16.33 15.39 11.75
N LEU A 203 15.02 15.68 11.93
CA LEU A 203 14.15 16.32 10.93
C LEU A 203 14.50 17.79 10.62
N ARG A 204 15.31 18.46 11.46
CA ARG A 204 15.66 19.88 11.28
C ARG A 204 16.86 20.12 10.36
N GLY A 205 17.53 19.09 9.82
CA GLY A 205 18.66 19.32 8.92
C GLY A 205 19.21 18.13 8.12
N LYS A 206 18.74 16.89 8.33
CA LYS A 206 19.29 15.70 7.64
C LYS A 206 18.27 14.83 6.90
N SER A 207 17.00 15.22 6.86
CA SER A 207 15.94 14.45 6.21
C SER A 207 15.49 15.13 4.92
N ALA A 208 15.57 14.40 3.81
CA ALA A 208 14.96 14.78 2.55
C ALA A 208 13.57 14.13 2.50
N PRO A 209 12.47 14.90 2.39
CA PRO A 209 11.12 14.33 2.37
C PRO A 209 10.91 13.46 1.12
N GLU A 210 10.37 12.26 1.35
CA GLU A 210 10.08 11.26 0.31
C GLU A 210 8.57 11.17 -0.02
N GLY A 211 7.81 12.18 0.41
CA GLY A 211 6.41 12.35 0.05
C GLY A 211 5.99 13.81 0.02
N ILE A 212 4.86 14.06 -0.62
CA ILE A 212 4.25 15.40 -0.71
C ILE A 212 2.95 15.48 0.11
N GLU A 213 2.53 16.70 0.36
CA GLU A 213 1.16 17.04 0.72
C GLU A 213 0.41 17.46 -0.53
N ALA A 214 -0.83 16.98 -0.65
CA ALA A 214 -1.67 17.19 -1.79
C ALA A 214 -3.12 17.33 -1.36
N LEU A 215 -3.96 17.72 -2.31
CA LEU A 215 -5.40 17.76 -2.17
C LEU A 215 -6.01 16.69 -3.06
N LYS A 216 -6.89 15.86 -2.50
CA LYS A 216 -7.74 14.94 -3.25
C LYS A 216 -9.15 15.50 -3.24
N GLU A 217 -9.76 15.64 -4.41
CA GLU A 217 -11.14 16.10 -4.49
C GLU A 217 -12.08 15.20 -3.68
N VAL A 218 -13.04 15.82 -2.99
CA VAL A 218 -14.03 15.09 -2.19
C VAL A 218 -14.82 14.17 -3.12
N SER A 219 -14.92 12.91 -2.75
CA SER A 219 -15.73 11.90 -3.42
C SER A 219 -16.93 11.52 -2.55
N GLY A 220 -17.78 10.65 -3.10
CA GLY A 220 -18.87 10.03 -2.35
C GLY A 220 -18.41 9.19 -1.15
N SER A 221 -19.34 8.40 -0.63
CA SER A 221 -19.04 7.44 0.43
C SER A 221 -18.04 6.37 -0.02
N LEU A 222 -17.31 5.81 0.94
CA LEU A 222 -16.43 4.66 0.71
C LEU A 222 -17.20 3.50 0.04
N ARG A 223 -18.45 3.28 0.45
CA ARG A 223 -19.32 2.26 -0.13
C ARG A 223 -19.50 2.45 -1.63
N GLU A 224 -19.89 3.65 -2.07
CA GLU A 224 -20.09 3.95 -3.50
C GLU A 224 -18.79 3.76 -4.29
N VAL A 225 -17.66 4.25 -3.77
CA VAL A 225 -16.35 4.07 -4.41
C VAL A 225 -16.01 2.58 -4.54
N LEU A 226 -16.20 1.78 -3.49
CA LEU A 226 -15.93 0.35 -3.51
C LEU A 226 -16.87 -0.41 -4.45
N GLU A 227 -18.16 -0.07 -4.50
CA GLU A 227 -19.13 -0.69 -5.41
C GLU A 227 -18.73 -0.46 -6.88
N ASN A 228 -18.25 0.75 -7.22
CA ASN A 228 -17.74 1.06 -8.57
C ASN A 228 -16.45 0.30 -8.89
N LEU A 229 -15.48 0.28 -7.97
CA LEU A 229 -14.25 -0.48 -8.15
C LEU A 229 -14.55 -1.98 -8.34
N ALA A 230 -15.45 -2.54 -7.52
CA ALA A 230 -15.90 -3.92 -7.64
C ALA A 230 -16.61 -4.19 -8.98
N GLY A 231 -17.44 -3.25 -9.47
CA GLY A 231 -18.04 -3.32 -10.80
C GLY A 231 -16.99 -3.42 -11.91
N GLY A 232 -15.96 -2.56 -11.87
CA GLY A 232 -14.85 -2.60 -12.83
C GLY A 232 -14.04 -3.89 -12.76
N ILE A 233 -13.81 -4.43 -11.55
CA ILE A 233 -13.12 -5.72 -11.37
C ILE A 233 -13.94 -6.86 -11.97
N ARG A 234 -15.25 -6.92 -11.72
CA ARG A 234 -16.15 -7.93 -12.30
C ARG A 234 -16.18 -7.84 -13.83
N ALA A 235 -16.19 -6.63 -14.40
CA ALA A 235 -16.10 -6.45 -15.84
C ALA A 235 -14.76 -6.99 -16.39
N GLY A 236 -13.64 -6.68 -15.71
CA GLY A 236 -12.32 -7.21 -16.07
C GLY A 236 -12.25 -8.73 -16.04
N LEU A 237 -12.78 -9.36 -14.99
CA LEU A 237 -12.91 -10.81 -14.89
C LEU A 237 -13.76 -11.40 -16.03
N GLY A 238 -14.89 -10.76 -16.36
CA GLY A 238 -15.75 -11.15 -17.47
C GLY A 238 -15.05 -11.13 -18.83
N TYR A 239 -14.32 -10.06 -19.16
CA TYR A 239 -13.53 -9.98 -20.40
C TYR A 239 -12.39 -11.01 -20.47
N LEU A 240 -11.81 -11.36 -19.33
CA LEU A 240 -10.75 -12.37 -19.22
C LEU A 240 -11.28 -13.79 -19.09
N GLY A 241 -12.61 -13.98 -19.08
CA GLY A 241 -13.24 -15.28 -18.91
C GLY A 241 -12.90 -15.94 -17.57
N SER A 242 -12.58 -15.16 -16.54
CA SER A 242 -12.13 -15.67 -15.24
C SER A 242 -13.28 -15.74 -14.24
N ALA A 243 -13.55 -16.93 -13.69
CA ALA A 243 -14.64 -17.13 -12.74
C ALA A 243 -14.32 -16.57 -11.33
N ASP A 244 -13.05 -16.54 -10.96
CA ASP A 244 -12.55 -16.02 -9.69
C ASP A 244 -11.12 -15.46 -9.81
N LEU A 245 -10.55 -14.98 -8.70
CA LEU A 245 -9.20 -14.41 -8.67
C LEU A 245 -8.09 -15.45 -8.87
N SER A 246 -8.32 -16.71 -8.51
CA SER A 246 -7.35 -17.79 -8.74
C SER A 246 -7.26 -18.10 -10.23
N ASP A 247 -8.41 -18.15 -10.91
CA ASP A 247 -8.54 -18.33 -12.35
C ASP A 247 -7.87 -17.18 -13.11
N LEU A 248 -8.14 -15.94 -12.69
CA LEU A 248 -7.48 -14.74 -13.21
C LEU A 248 -5.96 -14.84 -13.14
N ALA A 249 -5.40 -15.16 -11.97
CA ALA A 249 -3.96 -15.25 -11.77
C ALA A 249 -3.29 -16.35 -12.61
N LYS A 250 -3.99 -17.47 -12.86
CA LYS A 250 -3.47 -18.60 -13.64
C LYS A 250 -3.50 -18.35 -15.15
N ASN A 251 -4.56 -17.70 -15.64
CA ASN A 251 -4.87 -17.68 -17.07
C ASN A 251 -4.67 -16.32 -17.75
N ALA A 252 -4.47 -15.24 -16.99
CA ALA A 252 -4.27 -13.91 -17.57
C ALA A 252 -3.03 -13.86 -18.49
N ARG A 253 -3.22 -13.25 -19.66
CA ARG A 253 -2.16 -12.95 -20.63
C ARG A 253 -2.09 -11.44 -20.87
N TYR A 254 -0.89 -10.95 -21.16
CA TYR A 254 -0.65 -9.51 -21.31
C TYR A 254 -0.10 -9.19 -22.69
N VAL A 255 -0.38 -7.97 -23.13
CA VAL A 255 0.27 -7.32 -24.25
C VAL A 255 0.88 -6.00 -23.77
N ARG A 256 2.09 -5.70 -24.20
CA ARG A 256 2.71 -4.39 -23.95
C ARG A 256 2.20 -3.39 -24.96
N VAL A 257 1.80 -2.22 -24.48
CA VAL A 257 1.32 -1.12 -25.32
C VAL A 257 2.35 0.01 -25.36
N THR A 258 2.42 0.69 -26.51
CA THR A 258 3.20 1.92 -26.65
C THR A 258 2.45 3.11 -26.02
N PRO A 259 3.08 4.29 -25.88
CA PRO A 259 2.36 5.49 -25.44
C PRO A 259 1.16 5.83 -26.34
N ALA A 260 1.23 5.54 -27.64
CA ALA A 260 0.10 5.72 -28.56
C ALA A 260 -1.06 4.78 -28.21
N GLY A 261 -0.79 3.50 -27.93
CA GLY A 261 -1.83 2.56 -27.48
C GLY A 261 -2.42 2.94 -26.11
N GLN A 262 -1.61 3.55 -25.23
CA GLN A 262 -2.13 4.07 -23.96
C GLN A 262 -3.04 5.28 -24.16
N LYS A 263 -2.76 6.15 -25.16
CA LYS A 263 -3.64 7.26 -25.53
C LYS A 263 -4.94 6.75 -26.15
N GLU A 264 -4.86 5.76 -27.05
CA GLU A 264 -6.02 5.06 -27.64
C GLU A 264 -6.92 4.40 -26.58
N SER A 265 -6.32 3.90 -25.49
CA SER A 265 -7.09 3.27 -24.39
C SER A 265 -7.99 4.23 -23.61
N ALA A 266 -7.79 5.55 -23.72
CA ALA A 266 -8.64 6.56 -23.09
C ALA A 266 -9.63 7.13 -24.11
N PRO A 267 -10.77 7.73 -23.69
CA PRO A 267 -11.63 8.44 -24.63
C PRO A 267 -10.82 9.48 -25.43
N HIS A 268 -10.88 9.40 -26.76
CA HIS A 268 -10.20 10.31 -27.68
C HIS A 268 -11.15 10.76 -28.79
N ASP A 269 -10.85 11.92 -29.39
CA ASP A 269 -11.60 12.53 -30.49
C ASP A 269 -13.08 12.87 -30.17
N VAL A 270 -13.38 13.15 -28.90
CA VAL A 270 -14.71 13.54 -28.41
C VAL A 270 -14.64 14.68 -27.39
N VAL A 271 -15.72 15.45 -27.27
CA VAL A 271 -15.90 16.44 -26.19
C VAL A 271 -16.75 15.81 -25.09
N GLU A 272 -16.15 15.64 -23.90
CA GLU A 272 -16.81 15.05 -22.75
C GLU A 272 -17.79 16.07 -22.12
N ILE A 273 -19.10 15.81 -22.22
CA ILE A 273 -20.16 16.74 -21.75
C ILE A 273 -20.31 16.72 -20.23
N LYS A 274 -20.09 15.57 -19.60
CA LYS A 274 -20.15 15.39 -18.15
C LYS A 274 -19.14 14.33 -17.78
N ARG A 275 -18.04 14.74 -17.12
CA ARG A 275 -17.18 13.77 -16.44
C ARG A 275 -18.04 13.07 -15.40
N SER A 276 -18.17 11.75 -15.47
CA SER A 276 -18.75 11.04 -14.34
C SER A 276 -17.81 11.28 -13.15
N ASP A 277 -18.36 11.67 -12.01
CA ASP A 277 -17.59 11.79 -10.76
C ASP A 277 -16.97 10.43 -10.35
N LEU A 278 -17.43 9.36 -11.02
CA LEU A 278 -17.08 7.95 -10.82
C LEU A 278 -15.85 7.51 -11.62
N ASN A 279 -15.47 8.22 -12.69
CA ASN A 279 -14.28 7.90 -13.50
C ASN A 279 -12.99 8.59 -13.01
N ARG A 280 -13.03 9.25 -11.83
CA ARG A 280 -11.85 9.92 -11.22
C ARG A 280 -11.01 9.02 -10.30
N SER A 281 -11.26 7.71 -10.38
CA SER A 281 -10.28 6.68 -9.98
C SER A 281 -9.24 6.54 -11.08
#